data_AF-A0A9C9KN21-F1
#
_entry.id   AF-A0A9C9KN21-F1
#
_cell.length_a   1.000
_cell.length_b   1.000
_cell.length_c   1.000
_cell.angle_alpha   90.00
_cell.angle_beta   90.00
_cell.angle_gamma   90.00
#
_symmetry.space_group_name_H-M   'P 1'
#
loop_
_entity.id
_entity.type
_entity.pdbx_description
1 polymer ?
#
loop_
_entity_poly.entity_id
_entity_poly.type
_entity_poly.pdbx_seq_one_letter_code
_entity_poly.pdbx_strand_id
1 'polypeptide(L)'
;MGHLAKRNWLPVHCETLIQDISTSVSKMTVDQTAARLDRLIAENRQIHDRQCINLNPASNIMNPGAEAVLASGLGTRASLGYPGDK
;
A
#
# COMPACT_ATOMS: atom_id res chain seq x y z
N MET A 1 10.51 -9.86 -17.35
CA MET A 1 10.27 -8.67 -18.20
C MET A 1 9.25 -7.83 -17.46
N GLY A 2 9.53 -6.58 -17.11
CA GLY A 2 8.58 -5.73 -16.40
C GLY A 2 7.30 -5.58 -17.22
N HIS A 3 6.17 -6.03 -16.70
CA HIS A 3 4.93 -6.19 -17.47
C HIS A 3 4.13 -4.88 -17.66
N LEU A 4 4.65 -3.75 -17.18
CA LEU A 4 3.91 -2.48 -17.20
C LEU A 4 4.31 -1.62 -18.42
N ALA A 5 3.38 -1.45 -19.36
CA ALA A 5 3.59 -0.63 -20.55
C ALA A 5 3.85 0.85 -20.20
N LYS A 6 4.68 1.53 -20.99
CA LYS A 6 5.01 2.94 -20.79
C LYS A 6 3.80 3.84 -21.01
N ARG A 7 3.56 4.78 -20.09
CA ARG A 7 2.43 5.73 -20.17
C ARG A 7 2.92 7.15 -20.48
N ASN A 8 2.55 7.66 -21.66
CA ASN A 8 3.01 8.96 -22.16
C ASN A 8 2.31 10.17 -21.50
N TRP A 9 1.22 9.95 -20.75
CA TRP A 9 0.49 11.01 -20.05
C TRP A 9 1.06 11.34 -18.67
N LEU A 10 2.06 10.59 -18.18
CA LEU A 10 2.72 10.86 -16.91
C LEU A 10 3.92 11.80 -17.09
N PRO A 11 4.23 12.64 -16.07
CA PRO A 11 5.52 13.31 -16.01
C PRO A 11 6.67 12.32 -16.14
N VAL A 12 7.68 12.69 -16.92
CA VAL A 12 8.79 11.79 -17.29
C VAL A 12 9.47 11.18 -16.06
N HIS A 13 9.72 11.96 -15.01
CA HIS A 13 10.38 11.48 -13.79
C HIS A 13 9.53 10.42 -13.05
N CYS A 14 8.21 10.60 -12.98
CA CYS A 14 7.31 9.61 -12.40
C CYS A 14 7.32 8.32 -13.20
N GLU A 15 7.22 8.43 -14.54
CA GLU A 15 7.22 7.25 -15.40
C GLU A 15 8.56 6.50 -15.34
N THR A 16 9.69 7.20 -15.30
CA THR A 16 11.02 6.59 -15.11
C THR A 16 11.08 5.80 -13.81
N LEU A 17 10.71 6.40 -12.67
CA LEU A 17 10.73 5.70 -11.37
C LEU A 17 9.84 4.45 -11.39
N ILE A 18 8.64 4.55 -11.97
CA ILE A 18 7.72 3.41 -12.05
C ILE A 18 8.30 2.29 -12.93
N GLN A 19 8.88 2.62 -14.07
CA GLN A 19 9.52 1.64 -14.95
C GLN A 19 10.75 0.97 -14.29
N ASP A 20 11.53 1.73 -13.52
CA ASP A 20 12.67 1.22 -12.76
C ASP A 20 12.22 0.24 -11.67
N ILE A 21 11.19 0.59 -10.90
CA ILE A 21 10.59 -0.30 -9.88
C ILE A 21 10.02 -1.56 -10.53
N SER A 22 9.25 -1.42 -11.61
CA SER A 22 8.65 -2.54 -12.36
C SER A 22 9.72 -3.50 -12.87
N THR A 23 10.78 -2.95 -13.49
CA THR A 23 11.90 -3.74 -14.00
C THR A 23 12.65 -4.45 -12.87
N SER A 24 12.91 -3.74 -11.76
CA SER A 24 13.56 -4.30 -10.57
C SER A 24 12.77 -5.45 -9.96
N VAL A 25 11.46 -5.25 -9.72
CA VAL A 25 10.57 -6.26 -9.12
C VAL A 25 10.40 -7.45 -10.06
N SER A 26 10.37 -7.26 -11.38
CA SER A 26 10.26 -8.37 -12.34
C SER A 26 11.43 -9.36 -12.33
N LYS A 27 12.54 -9.01 -11.66
CA LYS A 27 13.73 -9.84 -11.47
C LYS A 27 13.83 -10.39 -10.04
N MET A 28 12.93 -10.01 -9.15
CA MET A 28 12.91 -10.45 -7.75
C MET A 28 12.12 -11.76 -7.62
N THR A 29 12.54 -12.58 -6.66
CA THR A 29 11.73 -13.69 -6.16
C THR A 29 10.57 -13.16 -5.31
N VAL A 30 9.61 -14.05 -4.99
CA VAL A 30 8.51 -13.73 -4.08
C VAL A 30 9.04 -13.27 -2.72
N ASP A 31 10.01 -13.98 -2.15
CA ASP A 31 10.58 -13.65 -0.83
C ASP A 31 11.31 -12.30 -0.84
N GLN A 32 12.08 -12.02 -1.89
CA GLN A 32 12.72 -10.71 -2.06
C GLN A 32 11.70 -9.57 -2.21
N THR A 33 10.59 -9.85 -2.89
CA THR A 33 9.49 -8.88 -3.05
C THR A 33 8.80 -8.63 -1.72
N ALA A 34 8.49 -9.68 -0.95
CA ALA A 34 7.90 -9.57 0.38
C ALA A 34 8.81 -8.79 1.34
N ALA A 35 10.10 -9.14 1.43
CA ALA A 35 11.05 -8.44 2.28
C ALA A 35 11.21 -6.95 1.90
N ARG A 36 11.12 -6.63 0.59
CA ARG A 36 11.11 -5.24 0.13
C ARG A 36 9.86 -4.50 0.59
N LEU A 37 8.68 -5.11 0.52
CA LEU A 37 7.43 -4.52 1.01
C LEU A 37 7.52 -4.24 2.51
N ASP A 38 7.99 -5.20 3.31
CA ASP A 38 8.15 -5.03 4.76
C ASP A 38 9.07 -3.85 5.09
N ARG A 39 10.20 -3.72 4.38
CA ARG A 39 11.11 -2.59 4.54
C ARG A 39 10.43 -1.26 4.20
N LEU A 40 9.69 -1.19 3.09
CA LEU A 40 9.00 0.02 2.68
C LEU A 40 7.87 0.42 3.65
N ILE A 41 7.16 -0.56 4.21
CA ILE A 41 6.13 -0.32 5.24
C ILE A 41 6.78 0.27 6.50
N ALA A 42 7.90 -0.31 6.95
CA ALA A 42 8.63 0.19 8.12
C ALA A 42 9.18 1.61 7.90
N GLU A 43 9.75 1.87 6.71
CA GLU A 43 10.27 3.18 6.32
C GLU A 43 9.15 4.24 6.26
N ASN A 44 8.01 3.91 5.63
CA ASN A 44 6.84 4.78 5.59
C ASN A 44 6.37 5.16 7.00
N ARG A 45 6.29 4.19 7.91
CA ARG A 45 5.93 4.43 9.31
C ARG A 45 6.94 5.36 9.99
N GLN A 46 8.24 5.14 9.81
CA GLN A 46 9.27 6.00 10.39
C GLN A 46 9.15 7.45 9.88
N ILE A 47 8.90 7.64 8.58
CA ILE A 47 8.73 8.96 7.99
C ILE A 47 7.55 9.69 8.64
N HIS A 48 6.38 9.05 8.67
CA HIS A 48 5.16 9.68 9.15
C HIS A 48 5.09 9.85 10.68
N ASP A 49 5.65 8.91 11.45
CA ASP A 49 5.55 8.95 12.91
C ASP A 49 6.67 9.79 13.55
N ARG A 50 7.83 9.93 12.89
CA ARG A 50 9.02 10.53 13.53
C ARG A 50 9.69 11.65 12.75
N GLN A 51 9.58 11.66 11.42
CA GLN A 51 10.38 12.57 10.58
C GLN A 51 9.56 13.71 9.98
N CYS A 52 8.23 13.67 10.09
CA CYS A 52 7.33 14.64 9.49
C CYS A 52 6.25 15.12 10.47
N ILE A 53 5.78 16.33 10.23
CA ILE A 53 4.54 16.86 10.82
C ILE A 53 3.49 16.82 9.72
N ASN A 54 2.44 16.03 9.91
CA ASN A 54 1.37 15.94 8.92
C ASN A 54 0.40 17.12 9.06
N LEU A 55 0.38 18.00 8.06
CA LEU A 55 -0.49 19.17 8.00
C LEU A 55 -1.67 18.98 7.04
N ASN A 56 -1.86 17.78 6.48
CA ASN A 56 -2.99 17.50 5.60
C ASN A 56 -4.27 17.31 6.41
N PRO A 57 -5.27 18.21 6.31
CA PRO A 57 -6.51 18.14 7.11
C PRO A 57 -7.38 16.91 6.78
N ALA A 58 -7.13 16.25 5.65
CA ALA A 58 -7.84 15.03 5.25
C ALA A 58 -7.16 13.74 5.73
N SER A 59 -6.11 13.84 6.56
CA SER A 59 -5.36 12.68 7.06
C SER A 59 -5.49 12.53 8.57
N ASN A 60 -5.49 11.28 9.06
CA ASN A 60 -5.52 10.97 10.49
C ASN A 60 -4.72 9.69 10.79
N ILE A 61 -4.34 9.49 12.05
CA ILE A 61 -3.73 8.24 12.54
C ILE A 61 -4.85 7.34 13.05
N MET A 62 -4.96 6.12 12.53
CA MET A 62 -5.98 5.17 12.98
C MET A 62 -5.67 4.69 14.40
N ASN A 63 -6.72 4.50 15.21
CA ASN A 63 -6.58 3.88 16.52
C ASN A 63 -6.09 2.41 16.37
N PRO A 64 -5.10 1.94 17.14
CA PRO A 64 -4.60 0.56 17.02
C PRO A 64 -5.66 -0.54 17.18
N GLY A 65 -6.67 -0.31 18.01
CA GLY A 65 -7.81 -1.21 18.16
C GLY A 65 -8.68 -1.27 16.89
N ALA A 66 -8.86 -0.15 16.19
CA ALA A 66 -9.55 -0.13 14.91
C ALA A 66 -8.75 -0.86 13.81
N GLU A 67 -7.42 -0.70 13.79
CA GLU A 67 -6.55 -1.47 12.88
C GLU A 67 -6.64 -2.98 13.13
N ALA A 68 -6.65 -3.41 14.39
CA ALA A 68 -6.81 -4.81 14.75
C ALA A 68 -8.16 -5.39 14.31
N VAL A 69 -9.25 -4.62 14.47
CA VAL A 69 -10.58 -5.02 13.98
C VAL A 69 -10.59 -5.08 12.45
N LEU A 70 -9.96 -4.14 11.75
CA LEU A 70 -9.84 -4.16 10.28
C LEU A 70 -9.13 -5.43 9.79
N ALA A 71 -8.07 -5.85 10.47
CA ALA A 71 -7.31 -7.06 10.15
C ALA A 71 -8.05 -8.38 10.46
N SER A 72 -9.19 -8.34 11.15
CA SER A 72 -9.93 -9.55 11.56
C SER A 72 -10.72 -10.24 10.43
N GLY A 73 -10.66 -9.72 9.19
CA GLY A 73 -11.25 -10.37 8.02
C GLY A 73 -12.78 -10.26 7.91
N LEU A 74 -13.40 -9.33 8.65
CA LEU A 74 -14.84 -9.09 8.58
C LEU A 74 -15.28 -8.54 7.21
N GLY A 75 -14.45 -7.71 6.56
CA GLY A 75 -14.80 -7.02 5.31
C GLY A 75 -14.79 -7.90 4.05
N THR A 76 -14.08 -9.03 4.04
CA THR A 76 -14.01 -9.93 2.87
C THR A 76 -15.20 -10.88 2.79
N ARG A 77 -16.07 -10.88 3.80
CA ARG A 77 -17.25 -11.75 3.86
C ARG A 77 -18.46 -10.99 3.32
N ALA A 78 -18.99 -11.45 2.19
CA ALA A 78 -20.22 -10.87 1.64
C ALA A 78 -21.38 -11.05 2.63
N SER A 79 -21.98 -9.94 3.04
CA SER A 79 -23.16 -9.93 3.92
C SER A 79 -24.28 -9.12 3.29
N LEU A 80 -24.95 -9.72 2.30
CA LEU A 80 -26.15 -9.15 1.68
C LEU A 80 -27.38 -9.32 2.57
N GLY A 81 -28.26 -8.33 2.56
CA GLY A 81 -29.48 -8.29 3.37
C GLY A 81 -29.28 -7.62 4.73
N TYR A 82 -30.31 -7.70 5.58
CA TYR A 82 -30.27 -7.14 6.93
C TYR A 82 -29.99 -8.22 7.99
N PRO A 83 -29.45 -7.85 9.17
CA PRO A 83 -29.39 -8.75 10.31
C PRO A 83 -30.81 -9.26 10.65
N GLY A 84 -31.01 -10.59 10.59
CA GLY A 84 -32.30 -11.23 10.84
C GLY A 84 -33.08 -11.69 9.61
N ASP A 85 -32.65 -11.32 8.40
CA ASP A 85 -33.33 -11.68 7.14
C ASP A 85 -32.82 -13.00 6.52
N LYS A 86 -32.04 -13.81 7.26
CA LYS A 86 -31.50 -15.11 6.84
C LYS A 86 -31.91 -16.23 7.79
#